data_AF-A0A8B5XCL1-F1
#
_entry.id   AF-A0A8B5XCL1-F1
#
_cell.length_a   1.000
_cell.length_b   1.000
_cell.length_c   1.000
_cell.angle_alpha   90.00
_cell.angle_beta   90.00
_cell.angle_gamma   90.00
#
_symmetry.space_group_name_H-M   'P 1'
#
loop_
_entity.id
_entity.type
_entity.pdbx_description
1 polymer ?
#
loop_
_entity_poly.entity_id
_entity_poly.type
_entity_poly.pdbx_seq_one_letter_code
_entity_poly.pdbx_strand_id
1 'polypeptide(L)'
;MTLTDAQALAIAEEAVEQAGGARQVYMNPRHPFAPNSTKRYEIDGHQVTVRIGESSAPAIVEVGPYVFEIQPEGLMKLFGPDR
;
A
#
# COMPACT_ATOMS: atom_id res chain seq x y z
N MET A 1 0.83 -20.96 -1.62
CA MET A 1 2.18 -20.56 -1.18
C MET A 1 2.02 -19.60 -0.02
N THR A 2 2.78 -19.76 1.05
CA THR A 2 2.71 -18.86 2.21
C THR A 2 3.51 -17.59 1.86
N LEU A 3 2.84 -16.44 1.81
CA LEU A 3 3.47 -15.15 1.55
C LEU A 3 4.35 -14.75 2.75
N THR A 4 5.65 -14.54 2.54
CA THR A 4 6.58 -14.08 3.58
C THR A 4 6.57 -12.56 3.73
N ASP A 5 7.08 -12.04 4.85
CA ASP A 5 7.28 -10.61 5.09
C ASP A 5 8.05 -9.92 3.97
N ALA A 6 9.19 -10.49 3.56
CA ALA A 6 10.03 -9.91 2.52
C ALA A 6 9.35 -9.89 1.15
N GLN A 7 8.58 -10.93 0.82
CA GLN A 7 7.79 -10.98 -0.41
C GLN A 7 6.64 -9.97 -0.37
N ALA A 8 5.93 -9.88 0.75
CA ALA A 8 4.85 -8.92 0.92
C ALA A 8 5.35 -7.47 0.80
N LEU A 9 6.52 -7.18 1.37
CA LEU A 9 7.16 -5.87 1.25
C LEU A 9 7.52 -5.55 -0.20
N ALA A 10 8.19 -6.46 -0.91
CA ALA A 10 8.57 -6.23 -2.32
C ALA A 10 7.34 -6.00 -3.23
N ILE A 11 6.29 -6.81 -3.06
CA ILE A 11 5.03 -6.65 -3.78
C ILE A 11 4.36 -5.31 -3.45
N ALA A 12 4.38 -4.91 -2.18
CA ALA A 12 3.82 -3.65 -1.73
C ALA A 12 4.57 -2.45 -2.32
N GLU A 13 5.91 -2.48 -2.34
CA GLU A 13 6.75 -1.45 -2.95
C GLU A 13 6.43 -1.30 -4.45
N GLU A 14 6.36 -2.41 -5.18
CA GLU A 14 6.01 -2.39 -6.60
C GLU A 14 4.63 -1.77 -6.83
N ALA A 15 3.63 -2.13 -6.03
CA ALA A 15 2.28 -1.57 -6.15
C ALA A 15 2.23 -0.06 -5.91
N VAL A 16 3.03 0.43 -4.97
CA VAL A 16 3.13 1.86 -4.65
C VAL A 16 3.82 2.61 -5.77
N GLU A 17 4.87 2.05 -6.37
CA GLU A 17 5.52 2.61 -7.55
C GLU A 17 4.54 2.67 -8.74
N GLN A 18 3.79 1.59 -9.01
CA GLN A 18 2.74 1.59 -10.03
C GLN A 18 1.61 2.61 -9.73
N ALA A 19 1.37 2.93 -8.45
CA ALA A 19 0.40 3.93 -8.05
C ALA A 19 0.86 5.39 -8.29
N GLY A 20 2.13 5.61 -8.64
CA GLY A 20 2.75 6.93 -8.86
C GLY A 20 3.91 7.24 -7.90
N GLY A 21 4.33 6.26 -7.09
CA GLY A 21 5.40 6.39 -6.13
C GLY A 21 4.94 6.92 -4.76
N ALA A 22 5.70 6.57 -3.72
CA ALA A 22 5.33 6.81 -2.31
C ALA A 22 5.03 8.28 -2.02
N ARG A 23 5.83 9.21 -2.54
CA ARG A 23 5.61 10.67 -2.36
C ARG A 23 4.29 11.14 -2.95
N GLN A 24 3.92 10.66 -4.14
CA GLN A 24 2.69 11.07 -4.80
C GLN A 24 1.46 10.49 -4.08
N VAL A 25 1.57 9.27 -3.53
CA VAL A 25 0.50 8.62 -2.77
C VAL A 25 0.34 9.25 -1.39
N TYR A 26 1.45 9.58 -0.71
CA TYR A 26 1.46 10.22 0.60
C TYR A 26 1.01 11.70 0.55
N MET A 27 1.56 12.48 -0.39
CA MET A 27 1.27 13.92 -0.49
C MET A 27 0.01 14.23 -1.29
N ASN A 28 -0.77 13.24 -1.72
CA ASN A 28 -1.97 13.50 -2.50
C ASN A 28 -3.00 14.23 -1.62
N PRO A 29 -3.29 15.52 -1.83
CA PRO A 29 -4.24 16.26 -1.01
C PRO A 29 -5.67 15.96 -1.47
N ARG A 30 -5.95 14.71 -1.88
CA ARG A 30 -7.27 14.33 -2.36
C ARG A 30 -8.24 14.34 -1.19
N HIS A 31 -9.38 14.97 -1.43
CA HIS A 31 -10.47 15.12 -0.50
C HIS A 31 -10.84 13.76 0.12
N PRO A 32 -11.14 13.67 1.43
CA PRO A 32 -11.40 12.43 2.20
C PRO A 32 -12.58 11.54 1.73
N PHE A 33 -13.11 11.79 0.53
CA PHE A 33 -14.25 11.10 -0.07
C PHE A 33 -14.08 10.93 -1.59
N ALA A 34 -12.85 11.00 -2.11
CA ALA A 34 -12.63 10.88 -3.54
C ALA A 34 -12.92 9.43 -3.99
N PRO A 35 -13.84 9.19 -4.95
CA PRO A 35 -14.23 7.83 -5.37
C PRO A 35 -13.10 6.99 -5.97
N ASN A 36 -11.93 7.59 -6.24
CA ASN A 36 -10.72 6.95 -6.76
C ASN A 36 -9.58 6.92 -5.72
N SER A 37 -9.87 6.94 -4.42
CA SER A 37 -8.87 6.86 -3.34
C SER A 37 -8.21 5.48 -3.22
N THR A 38 -8.77 4.47 -3.89
CA THR A 38 -8.28 3.08 -3.85
C THR A 38 -7.92 2.60 -5.25
N LYS A 39 -6.72 2.06 -5.42
CA LYS A 39 -6.24 1.39 -6.64
C LYS A 39 -5.99 -0.09 -6.33
N ARG A 40 -6.39 -0.97 -7.23
CA ARG A 40 -6.17 -2.42 -7.11
C ARG A 40 -5.25 -2.90 -8.21
N TYR A 41 -4.33 -3.77 -7.84
CA TYR A 41 -3.35 -4.40 -8.73
C TYR A 41 -3.33 -5.91 -8.49
N GLU A 42 -2.84 -6.64 -9.48
CA GLU A 42 -2.45 -8.04 -9.34
C GLU A 42 -0.95 -8.11 -9.63
N ILE A 43 -0.15 -8.46 -8.62
CA ILE A 43 1.31 -8.52 -8.68
C ILE A 43 1.73 -9.87 -8.13
N ASP A 44 2.54 -10.62 -8.87
CA ASP A 44 2.95 -12.00 -8.52
C ASP A 44 1.78 -12.93 -8.14
N GLY A 45 0.60 -12.73 -8.76
CA GLY A 45 -0.62 -13.48 -8.47
C GLY A 45 -1.29 -13.14 -7.14
N HIS A 46 -0.84 -12.07 -6.47
CA HIS A 46 -1.44 -11.52 -5.27
C HIS A 46 -2.25 -10.27 -5.60
N GLN A 47 -3.48 -10.20 -5.08
CA GLN A 47 -4.26 -8.95 -5.12
C GLN A 47 -3.67 -7.95 -4.14
N VAL A 48 -3.36 -6.76 -4.66
CA VAL A 48 -2.79 -5.66 -3.90
C VAL A 48 -3.73 -4.48 -3.95
N THR A 49 -4.03 -3.88 -2.79
CA THR A 49 -4.89 -2.70 -2.70
C THR A 49 -4.09 -1.53 -2.14
N VAL A 50 -3.90 -0.48 -2.94
CA VAL A 50 -3.26 0.77 -2.52
C VAL A 50 -4.35 1.80 -2.22
N ARG A 51 -4.35 2.31 -0.99
CA ARG A 51 -5.26 3.36 -0.52
C ARG A 51 -4.45 4.62 -0.30
N ILE A 52 -4.85 5.66 -1.02
CA ILE A 52 -4.26 6.99 -0.95
C ILE A 52 -4.63 7.62 0.39
N GLY A 53 -3.68 8.33 1.00
CA GLY A 53 -3.88 9.01 2.27
C GLY A 53 -4.89 10.15 2.17
N GLU A 54 -5.64 10.36 3.25
CA GLU A 54 -6.63 11.42 3.41
C GLU A 54 -6.27 12.23 4.67
N SER A 55 -6.79 13.45 4.85
CA SER A 55 -6.44 14.29 6.01
C SER A 55 -6.68 13.62 7.38
N SER A 56 -7.54 12.61 7.43
CA SER A 56 -7.89 11.85 8.63
C SER A 56 -7.35 10.40 8.65
N ALA A 57 -6.67 9.94 7.60
CA ALA A 57 -6.23 8.55 7.49
C ALA A 57 -4.91 8.40 6.70
N PRO A 58 -3.96 7.60 7.18
CA PRO A 58 -2.70 7.39 6.46
C PRO A 58 -2.92 6.65 5.14
N ALA A 59 -2.00 6.84 4.20
CA ALA A 59 -1.93 6.03 3.00
C ALA A 59 -1.48 4.61 3.37
N ILE A 60 -2.15 3.59 2.84
CA ILE A 60 -1.82 2.19 3.14
C ILE A 60 -1.79 1.32 1.89
N VAL A 61 -1.04 0.22 1.95
CA VAL A 61 -1.05 -0.84 0.94
C VAL A 61 -1.30 -2.19 1.61
N GLU A 62 -2.23 -2.95 1.05
CA GLU A 62 -2.66 -4.25 1.55
C GLU A 62 -2.20 -5.34 0.56
N VAL A 63 -1.45 -6.33 1.05
CA VAL A 63 -0.98 -7.50 0.28
C VAL A 63 -1.35 -8.78 1.04
N GLY A 64 -2.44 -9.43 0.67
CA GLY A 64 -2.94 -10.59 1.41
C GLY A 64 -3.21 -10.25 2.88
N PRO A 65 -2.57 -10.93 3.87
CA PRO A 65 -2.74 -10.62 5.29
C PRO A 65 -1.85 -9.46 5.78
N TYR A 66 -1.01 -8.89 4.92
CA TYR A 66 -0.09 -7.82 5.30
C TYR A 66 -0.69 -6.44 4.99
N VAL A 67 -0.47 -5.49 5.90
CA VAL A 67 -0.83 -4.09 5.73
C VAL A 67 0.39 -3.25 6.04
N PHE A 68 0.74 -2.36 5.12
CA PHE A 68 1.83 -1.40 5.29
C PHE A 68 1.30 0.02 5.20
N GLU A 69 1.80 0.90 6.06
CA GLU A 69 1.66 2.34 5.91
C GLU A 69 2.67 2.85 4.88
N ILE A 70 2.20 3.69 3.97
CA ILE A 70 3.00 4.33 2.94
C ILE A 70 3.51 5.66 3.51
N GLN A 71 4.81 5.76 3.70
CA GLN A 71 5.48 6.97 4.18
C GLN A 71 6.37 7.57 3.08
N PRO A 72 6.81 8.83 3.21
CA PRO A 72 7.70 9.46 2.23
C PRO A 72 9.05 8.73 2.05
N GLU A 73 9.52 8.04 3.09
CA GLU A 73 10.82 7.38 3.13
C GLU A 73 10.75 5.87 2.88
N GLY A 74 9.54 5.29 2.76
CA GLY A 74 9.36 3.87 2.54
C GLY A 74 8.05 3.32 3.11
N LEU A 75 8.00 2.01 3.29
CA LEU A 75 6.84 1.31 3.84
C LEU A 75 7.08 0.85 5.28
N MET A 76 6.09 1.07 6.14
CA MET A 76 6.12 0.59 7.53
C MET A 76 5.06 -0.50 7.72
N LYS A 77 5.45 -1.71 8.14
CA LYS A 77 4.50 -2.79 8.43
C LYS A 77 3.63 -2.41 9.63
N LEU A 78 2.31 -2.40 9.43
CA LEU A 78 1.31 -2.20 10.49
C LEU A 78 0.75 -3.53 10.98
N PHE A 79 0.44 -4.44 10.04
CA PHE A 79 -0.15 -5.74 10.34
C PHE A 79 0.43 -6.81 9.41
N GLY A 80 0.48 -8.03 9.93
CA GLY A 80 0.83 -9.23 9.18
C GLY A 80 1.19 -10.36 10.15
N PRO A 81 1.31 -11.61 9.66
CA PRO A 81 1.84 -12.72 10.44
C PRO A 81 3.23 -12.39 11.02
N ASP A 82 3.54 -12.91 12.21
CA ASP A 82 4.85 -12.74 12.90
C ASP A 82 5.95 -13.67 12.35
N ARG A 83 5.88 -14.11 11.09
CA ARG A 83 6.54 -15.35 10.68
C ARG A 83 7.90 -15.18 10.00
#